data_AF-A0A538RWT1-F1
#
_entry.id   AF-A0A538RWT1-F1
#
_cell.length_a   1.000
_cell.length_b   1.000
_cell.length_c   1.000
_cell.angle_alpha   90.00
_cell.angle_beta   90.00
_cell.angle_gamma   90.00
#
_symmetry.space_group_name_H-M   'P 1'
#
loop_
_entity.id
_entity.type
_entity.pdbx_description
1 polymer ?
#
loop_
_entity_poly.entity_id
_entity_poly.type
_entity_poly.pdbx_seq_one_letter_code
_entity_poly.pdbx_strand_id
1 'polypeptide(L)'
;MASKEPDPAADHVVLVCPSCGGKCRALAAAARKALRCPRCGAAIQPNSGSSQVTTIQPARSSSSGRVVRAVLLEETESTAYTARGPESTRPLEIPEPDPIEDIDVRRKRPPAPRAPLWSGVYDFPWHACALRAWFLFGIGLSLVALMGAGLSYVINLYNAGATGSMIFFRVFILFMKGFVLFFFWTGTYAGGFFLATIEDTAGGNPKVDWPDDSIWEKFLTFLYVCWIFLVSAIPLGIAASPLKPSLGFNIFAWSLVPSTIIVFPIVLMSALSNNSWGLLWNWEVLRHLLVRPHVLLLLYVMSALLLAPCLALGYLTIAEYSHFLFLAPLTGFVWSACLLIYGRLLGRVAWVVTGGHELAQREARPRRKRRR
;
A
#
# COMPACT_ATOMS: atom_id res chain seq x y z
N MET A 1 35.64 -26.06 -27.99
CA MET A 1 35.59 -26.53 -26.59
C MET A 1 34.33 -25.98 -25.95
N ALA A 2 33.25 -26.77 -25.95
CA ALA A 2 31.95 -26.38 -25.41
C ALA A 2 31.99 -26.48 -23.88
N SER A 3 31.70 -25.37 -23.19
CA SER A 3 31.52 -25.34 -21.74
C SER A 3 30.20 -26.02 -21.39
N LYS A 4 30.29 -27.18 -20.75
CA LYS A 4 29.17 -27.95 -20.19
C LYS A 4 28.36 -27.03 -19.25
N GLU A 5 27.07 -26.86 -19.54
CA GLU A 5 26.12 -26.13 -18.71
C GLU A 5 26.03 -26.83 -17.34
N PRO A 6 26.16 -26.11 -16.20
CA PRO A 6 26.14 -26.73 -14.88
C PRO A 6 24.74 -27.23 -14.55
N ASP A 7 24.65 -28.49 -14.12
CA ASP A 7 23.42 -29.13 -13.63
C ASP A 7 22.62 -28.23 -12.67
N PRO A 8 21.29 -28.11 -12.82
CA PRO A 8 20.43 -27.31 -11.95
C PRO A 8 20.26 -27.90 -10.53
N ALA A 9 20.81 -29.09 -10.26
CA ALA A 9 20.91 -29.68 -8.92
C ALA A 9 22.11 -29.14 -8.13
N ALA A 10 22.40 -27.84 -8.25
CA ALA A 10 23.49 -27.22 -7.51
C ALA A 10 23.15 -27.16 -6.01
N ASP A 11 23.76 -28.05 -5.23
CA ASP A 11 23.59 -28.14 -3.77
C ASP A 11 23.65 -26.75 -3.12
N HIS A 12 22.51 -26.33 -2.55
CA HIS A 12 22.44 -25.14 -1.72
C HIS A 12 22.84 -25.50 -0.29
N VAL A 13 23.81 -24.76 0.25
CA VAL A 13 24.24 -24.88 1.64
C VAL A 13 23.61 -23.76 2.45
N VAL A 14 23.05 -24.11 3.61
CA VAL A 14 22.53 -23.14 4.57
C VAL A 14 23.65 -22.76 5.55
N LEU A 15 24.05 -21.50 5.55
CA LEU A 15 25.05 -20.92 6.44
C LEU A 15 24.35 -20.07 7.51
N VAL A 16 24.80 -20.11 8.76
CA VAL A 16 24.27 -19.24 9.83
C VAL A 16 25.25 -18.10 10.06
N CYS A 17 24.78 -16.86 10.01
CA CYS A 17 25.63 -15.69 10.28
C CYS A 17 25.99 -15.61 11.77
N PRO A 18 27.28 -15.50 12.13
CA PRO A 18 27.71 -15.45 13.53
C PRO A 18 27.30 -14.16 14.25
N SER A 19 27.15 -13.04 13.53
CA SER A 19 26.78 -11.76 14.15
C SER A 19 25.29 -11.61 14.43
N CYS A 20 24.41 -12.17 13.59
CA CYS A 20 22.97 -11.92 13.68
C CYS A 20 22.09 -13.19 13.74
N GLY A 21 22.68 -14.38 13.70
CA GLY A 21 21.96 -15.66 13.73
C GLY A 21 21.10 -15.96 12.49
N GLY A 22 21.17 -15.14 11.44
CA GLY A 22 20.36 -15.30 10.23
C GLY A 22 20.82 -16.48 9.37
N LYS A 23 19.90 -17.33 8.93
CA LYS A 23 20.15 -18.42 7.97
C LYS A 23 20.24 -17.84 6.55
N CYS A 24 21.35 -18.07 5.87
CA CYS A 24 21.63 -17.62 4.51
C CYS A 24 21.80 -18.84 3.60
N ARG A 25 21.10 -18.90 2.46
CA ARG A 25 21.32 -19.94 1.45
C ARG A 25 22.39 -19.47 0.47
N ALA A 26 23.44 -20.26 0.28
CA ALA A 26 24.48 -20.03 -0.70
C ALA A 26 24.65 -21.27 -1.58
N LEU A 27 24.97 -21.06 -2.86
CA LEU A 27 25.39 -22.16 -3.73
C LEU A 27 26.69 -22.76 -3.19
N ALA A 28 26.82 -24.09 -3.13
CA ALA A 28 28.01 -24.76 -2.61
C ALA A 28 29.32 -24.26 -3.26
N ALA A 29 29.29 -23.93 -4.55
CA ALA A 29 30.43 -23.36 -5.26
C ALA A 29 30.82 -21.94 -4.78
N ALA A 30 29.85 -21.14 -4.34
CA ALA A 30 30.05 -19.80 -3.81
C ALA A 30 30.45 -19.81 -2.32
N ALA A 31 30.11 -20.87 -1.58
CA ALA A 31 30.41 -21.02 -0.15
C ALA A 31 31.91 -21.00 0.17
N ARG A 32 32.80 -21.29 -0.80
CA ARG A 32 34.26 -21.22 -0.63
C ARG A 32 34.84 -19.80 -0.68
N LYS A 33 34.05 -18.81 -1.10
CA LYS A 33 34.46 -17.40 -1.13
C LYS A 33 33.88 -16.68 0.10
N ALA A 34 34.60 -15.69 0.61
CA ALA A 34 34.13 -14.87 1.72
C ALA A 34 32.78 -14.21 1.36
N LEU A 35 31.70 -14.72 1.95
CA LEU A 35 30.34 -14.21 1.76
C LEU A 35 30.08 -13.14 2.81
N ARG A 36 29.30 -12.11 2.47
CA ARG A 36 28.78 -11.14 3.46
C ARG A 36 27.33 -11.45 3.75
N CYS A 37 26.95 -11.40 5.02
CA CYS A 37 25.56 -11.59 5.41
C CYS A 37 24.69 -10.47 4.80
N PRO A 38 23.59 -10.78 4.10
CA PRO A 38 22.72 -9.77 3.51
C PRO A 38 21.97 -8.94 4.56
N ARG A 39 21.79 -9.46 5.78
CA ARG A 39 21.11 -8.74 6.87
C ARG A 39 22.01 -7.71 7.57
N CYS A 40 23.24 -8.07 7.93
CA CYS A 40 24.11 -7.23 8.76
C CYS A 40 25.45 -6.84 8.12
N GLY A 41 25.78 -7.36 6.93
CA GLY A 41 27.02 -7.05 6.22
C GLY A 41 28.30 -7.70 6.77
N ALA A 42 28.21 -8.44 7.88
CA ALA A 42 29.34 -9.16 8.48
C ALA A 42 29.86 -10.27 7.56
N ALA A 43 31.17 -10.50 7.56
CA ALA A 43 31.79 -11.58 6.78
C ALA A 43 31.48 -12.95 7.41
N ILE A 44 30.96 -13.86 6.60
CA ILE A 44 30.74 -15.26 6.94
C ILE A 44 31.96 -16.02 6.44
N GLN A 45 32.84 -16.42 7.35
CA GLN A 45 33.94 -17.31 7.01
C GLN A 45 33.42 -18.76 7.02
N PRO A 46 33.62 -19.53 5.94
CA PRO A 46 33.35 -20.97 5.97
C PRO A 46 34.35 -21.60 6.94
N ASN A 47 33.89 -21.86 8.16
CA ASN A 47 34.74 -22.30 9.26
C ASN A 47 35.40 -23.63 8.90
N SER A 48 36.73 -23.70 8.95
CA SER A 48 37.53 -24.88 8.56
C SER A 48 37.45 -26.04 9.56
N GLY A 49 36.66 -25.92 10.63
CA GLY A 49 36.39 -27.01 11.56
C GLY A 49 35.04 -26.84 12.24
N SER A 50 34.25 -27.91 12.28
CA SER A 50 33.05 -28.13 13.12
C SER A 50 31.67 -27.56 12.73
N SER A 51 31.50 -26.83 11.62
CA SER A 51 30.13 -26.50 11.18
C SER A 51 29.50 -27.71 10.47
N GLN A 52 28.58 -28.39 11.15
CA GLN A 52 27.76 -29.46 10.58
C GLN A 52 27.03 -28.91 9.34
N VAL A 53 27.52 -29.28 8.16
CA VAL A 53 26.80 -29.06 6.90
C VAL A 53 25.62 -30.02 6.93
N THR A 54 24.44 -29.52 7.32
CA THR A 54 23.20 -30.27 7.15
C THR A 54 22.84 -30.19 5.67
N THR A 55 23.35 -31.14 4.88
CA THR A 55 22.87 -31.34 3.51
C THR A 55 21.42 -31.80 3.59
N ILE A 56 20.49 -30.91 3.25
CA ILE A 56 19.07 -31.26 3.19
C ILE A 56 18.87 -32.08 1.92
N GLN A 57 18.98 -33.41 2.05
CA GLN A 57 18.56 -34.32 0.98
C GLN A 57 17.03 -34.25 0.86
N PRO A 58 16.46 -34.12 -0.36
CA PRO A 58 15.02 -34.24 -0.55
C PRO A 58 14.59 -35.66 -0.19
N ALA A 59 13.76 -35.78 0.86
CA ALA A 59 13.31 -37.05 1.39
C ALA A 59 12.39 -37.77 0.39
N ARG A 60 12.80 -38.95 -0.09
CA ARG A 60 11.91 -39.96 -0.68
C ARG A 60 11.03 -40.53 0.43
N SER A 61 9.72 -40.33 0.32
CA SER A 61 8.72 -40.85 1.26
C SER A 61 8.48 -42.36 1.03
N SER A 62 8.97 -43.19 1.94
CA SER A 62 8.52 -44.58 2.12
C SER A 62 7.54 -44.62 3.30
N SER A 63 6.24 -44.77 3.02
CA SER A 63 5.19 -44.92 4.01
C SER A 63 5.09 -46.37 4.49
N SER A 64 5.42 -46.61 5.77
CA SER A 64 5.09 -47.86 6.49
C SER A 64 4.23 -47.51 7.71
N GLY A 65 3.22 -48.34 7.93
CA GLY A 65 2.04 -48.08 8.73
C GLY A 65 2.24 -47.78 10.21
N ARG A 66 1.23 -47.12 10.79
CA ARG A 66 0.81 -47.44 12.15
C ARG A 66 -0.70 -47.26 12.33
N VAL A 67 -1.27 -48.40 12.73
CA VAL A 67 -2.59 -48.64 13.27
C VAL A 67 -2.85 -47.72 14.48
N VAL A 68 -3.97 -47.00 14.47
CA VAL A 68 -4.61 -46.48 15.69
C VAL A 68 -6.10 -46.79 15.63
N ARG A 69 -6.59 -47.10 16.82
CA ARG A 69 -7.70 -47.96 17.20
C ARG A 69 -8.99 -47.17 17.40
N ALA A 70 -10.08 -47.86 17.09
CA ALA A 70 -11.50 -47.58 17.29
C ALA A 70 -11.90 -46.69 18.49
N VAL A 71 -12.90 -45.84 18.23
CA VAL A 71 -13.91 -45.40 19.19
C VAL A 71 -15.30 -45.51 18.52
N LEU A 72 -16.09 -46.49 19.01
CA LEU A 72 -17.57 -46.63 18.93
C LEU A 72 -18.24 -45.34 19.45
N LEU A 73 -19.50 -44.95 19.21
CA LEU A 73 -20.69 -45.37 18.45
C LEU A 73 -21.66 -44.18 18.63
N GLU A 74 -22.48 -43.83 17.64
CA GLU A 74 -23.92 -43.59 17.86
C GLU A 74 -24.70 -43.55 16.54
N GLU A 75 -25.89 -44.16 16.59
CA GLU A 75 -26.81 -44.61 15.54
C GLU A 75 -27.40 -43.47 14.70
N THR A 76 -27.30 -43.52 13.36
CA THR A 76 -28.30 -43.99 12.37
C THR A 76 -29.73 -43.47 12.50
N GLU A 77 -30.13 -42.63 11.53
CA GLU A 77 -31.47 -42.68 10.95
C GLU A 77 -31.40 -42.77 9.41
N SER A 78 -32.24 -43.64 8.88
CA SER A 78 -32.13 -44.37 7.61
C SER A 78 -32.85 -43.65 6.47
N THR A 79 -32.14 -43.36 5.38
CA THR A 79 -32.76 -43.32 4.05
C THR A 79 -31.93 -44.13 3.06
N ALA A 80 -32.59 -45.13 2.50
CA ALA A 80 -32.02 -46.12 1.60
C ALA A 80 -31.52 -45.47 0.29
N TYR A 81 -30.20 -45.30 0.18
CA TYR A 81 -29.54 -45.10 -1.11
C TYR A 81 -29.02 -46.45 -1.60
N THR A 82 -29.46 -46.84 -2.79
CA THR A 82 -28.90 -47.97 -3.55
C THR A 82 -27.40 -47.76 -3.73
N ALA A 83 -26.59 -48.56 -3.05
CA ALA A 83 -25.14 -48.52 -3.16
C ALA A 83 -24.72 -48.90 -4.59
N ARG A 84 -24.35 -47.89 -5.40
CA ARG A 84 -23.46 -48.12 -6.54
C ARG A 84 -22.13 -48.58 -5.96
N GLY A 85 -21.67 -49.75 -6.38
CA GLY A 85 -20.35 -50.25 -6.03
C GLY A 85 -19.28 -49.19 -6.34
N PRO A 86 -18.17 -49.15 -5.58
CA PRO A 86 -17.17 -48.11 -5.73
C PRO A 86 -16.65 -48.13 -7.17
N GLU A 87 -17.05 -47.12 -7.95
CA GLU A 87 -16.46 -46.81 -9.23
C GLU A 87 -14.97 -46.63 -8.95
N SER A 88 -14.15 -47.54 -9.49
CA SER A 88 -12.71 -47.51 -9.34
C SER A 88 -12.23 -46.14 -9.82
N THR A 89 -11.95 -45.26 -8.86
CA THR A 89 -11.35 -43.96 -9.10
C THR A 89 -9.96 -44.26 -9.65
N ARG A 90 -9.86 -44.28 -10.98
CA ARG A 90 -8.57 -44.14 -11.64
C ARG A 90 -7.91 -42.92 -10.99
N PRO A 91 -6.68 -43.06 -10.46
CA PRO A 91 -5.96 -41.91 -9.93
C PRO A 91 -6.05 -40.81 -10.98
N LEU A 92 -6.69 -39.69 -10.62
CA LEU A 92 -6.65 -38.50 -11.44
C LEU A 92 -5.17 -38.21 -11.62
N GLU A 93 -4.70 -38.41 -12.84
CA GLU A 93 -3.39 -38.01 -13.28
C GLU A 93 -3.40 -36.49 -13.15
N ILE A 94 -2.93 -36.00 -11.99
CA ILE A 94 -2.76 -34.58 -11.73
C ILE A 94 -1.85 -34.14 -12.86
N PRO A 95 -2.33 -33.31 -13.82
CA PRO A 95 -1.47 -32.83 -14.88
C PRO A 95 -0.27 -32.22 -14.18
N GLU A 96 0.93 -32.74 -14.50
CA GLU A 96 2.17 -32.10 -14.04
C GLU A 96 1.97 -30.61 -14.30
N PRO A 97 2.01 -29.76 -13.25
CA PRO A 97 1.80 -28.34 -13.46
C PRO A 97 2.82 -27.95 -14.50
N ASP A 98 2.34 -27.56 -15.70
CA ASP A 98 3.19 -27.07 -16.78
C ASP A 98 4.21 -26.18 -16.10
N PRO A 99 5.52 -26.43 -16.28
CA PRO A 99 6.56 -25.70 -15.57
C PRO A 99 6.20 -24.25 -15.81
N ILE A 100 5.65 -23.60 -14.78
CA ILE A 100 5.22 -22.22 -14.87
C ILE A 100 6.52 -21.58 -15.25
N GLU A 101 6.58 -21.16 -16.51
CA GLU A 101 7.70 -20.48 -17.06
C GLU A 101 7.73 -19.21 -16.24
N ASP A 102 8.44 -19.27 -15.10
CA ASP A 102 9.09 -18.20 -14.36
C ASP A 102 10.17 -17.62 -15.31
N ILE A 103 9.79 -17.39 -16.56
CA ILE A 103 10.16 -16.21 -17.29
C ILE A 103 9.52 -15.05 -16.50
N ASP A 104 10.08 -14.81 -15.32
CA ASP A 104 10.51 -13.51 -14.89
C ASP A 104 11.27 -12.92 -16.09
N VAL A 105 10.53 -12.48 -17.11
CA VAL A 105 10.99 -11.49 -18.07
C VAL A 105 11.26 -10.34 -17.13
N ARG A 106 12.49 -10.27 -16.64
CA ARG A 106 12.99 -9.26 -15.73
C ARG A 106 12.90 -7.98 -16.53
N ARG A 107 11.70 -7.40 -16.60
CA ARG A 107 11.35 -6.26 -17.42
C ARG A 107 12.40 -5.25 -17.03
N LYS A 108 13.26 -4.89 -17.98
CA LYS A 108 14.35 -3.95 -17.70
C LYS A 108 13.69 -2.74 -17.09
N ARG A 109 13.99 -2.47 -15.82
CA ARG A 109 13.45 -1.30 -15.14
C ARG A 109 13.83 -0.08 -15.96
N PRO A 110 12.89 0.84 -16.23
CA PRO A 110 13.23 2.06 -16.93
C PRO A 110 14.35 2.79 -16.16
N PRO A 111 15.26 3.48 -16.86
CA PRO A 111 16.32 4.21 -16.20
C PRO A 111 15.74 5.22 -15.20
N ALA A 112 16.40 5.36 -14.05
CA ALA A 112 16.01 6.30 -13.02
C ALA A 112 15.93 7.73 -13.57
N PRO A 113 14.83 8.47 -13.36
CA PRO A 113 14.74 9.88 -13.74
C PRO A 113 15.73 10.73 -12.93
N ARG A 114 16.25 11.81 -13.55
CA ARG A 114 17.26 12.70 -12.91
C ARG A 114 16.73 13.38 -11.64
N ALA A 115 15.47 13.80 -11.65
CA ALA A 115 14.79 14.45 -10.54
C ALA A 115 13.56 13.61 -10.14
N PRO A 116 13.71 12.59 -9.29
CA PRO A 116 12.69 11.55 -9.12
C PRO A 116 11.40 12.03 -8.45
N LEU A 117 11.48 13.13 -7.68
CA LEU A 117 10.33 13.72 -6.99
C LEU A 117 9.55 14.73 -7.85
N TRP A 118 10.12 15.17 -8.97
CA TRP A 118 9.50 16.18 -9.85
C TRP A 118 9.06 15.59 -11.19
N SER A 119 9.92 14.78 -11.80
CA SER A 119 9.73 14.29 -13.17
C SER A 119 8.54 13.34 -13.28
N GLY A 120 7.48 13.80 -13.97
CA GLY A 120 6.28 12.99 -14.27
C GLY A 120 5.41 12.66 -13.05
N VAL A 121 5.58 13.39 -11.94
CA VAL A 121 4.71 13.28 -10.76
C VAL A 121 3.45 14.12 -10.96
N TYR A 122 3.62 15.38 -11.37
CA TYR A 122 2.51 16.34 -11.52
C TYR A 122 1.66 16.05 -12.75
N ASP A 123 2.25 15.61 -13.86
CA ASP A 123 1.51 15.29 -15.08
C ASP A 123 0.69 13.99 -14.96
N PHE A 124 0.85 13.24 -13.87
CA PHE A 124 0.31 11.89 -13.71
C PHE A 124 -1.21 11.78 -13.93
N PRO A 125 -2.08 12.64 -13.34
CA PRO A 125 -3.54 12.53 -13.51
C PRO A 125 -4.00 12.61 -14.97
N TRP A 126 -3.23 13.28 -15.82
CA TRP A 126 -3.55 13.51 -17.22
C TRP A 126 -2.98 12.45 -18.17
N HIS A 127 -2.23 11.47 -17.65
CA HIS A 127 -1.81 10.33 -18.46
C HIS A 127 -3.02 9.47 -18.82
N ALA A 128 -3.05 8.92 -20.05
CA ALA A 128 -4.14 8.06 -20.52
C ALA A 128 -4.48 6.91 -19.56
N CYS A 129 -3.47 6.35 -18.88
CA CYS A 129 -3.67 5.32 -17.87
C CYS A 129 -4.45 5.83 -16.65
N ALA A 130 -4.18 7.05 -16.16
CA ALA A 130 -4.79 7.61 -14.97
C ALA A 130 -6.04 8.45 -15.23
N LEU A 131 -6.30 8.82 -16.48
CA LEU A 131 -7.43 9.65 -16.86
C LEU A 131 -8.76 9.06 -16.40
N ARG A 132 -8.92 7.73 -16.52
CA ARG A 132 -10.13 7.02 -16.05
C ARG A 132 -10.32 7.15 -14.54
N ALA A 133 -9.26 6.94 -13.76
CA ALA A 133 -9.30 7.06 -12.31
C ALA A 133 -9.58 8.51 -11.90
N TRP A 134 -8.87 9.47 -12.49
CA TRP A 134 -9.05 10.90 -12.24
C TRP A 134 -10.50 11.35 -12.49
N PHE A 135 -11.09 10.91 -13.61
CA PHE A 135 -12.46 11.26 -13.96
C PHE A 135 -13.50 10.67 -13.01
N LEU A 136 -13.41 9.37 -12.70
CA LEU A 136 -14.34 8.70 -11.79
C LEU A 136 -14.28 9.30 -10.37
N PHE A 137 -13.07 9.60 -9.90
CA PHE A 137 -12.85 10.30 -8.64
C PHE A 137 -13.37 11.72 -8.65
N GLY A 138 -13.14 12.44 -9.75
CA GLY A 138 -13.64 13.79 -9.94
C GLY A 138 -15.14 13.85 -9.71
N ILE A 139 -15.90 12.96 -10.36
CA ILE A 139 -17.35 12.87 -10.20
C ILE A 139 -17.74 12.55 -8.74
N GLY A 140 -17.15 11.51 -8.15
CA GLY A 140 -17.50 11.12 -6.78
C GLY A 140 -17.21 12.23 -5.76
N LEU A 141 -16.04 12.85 -5.84
CA LEU A 141 -15.64 13.95 -4.96
C LEU A 141 -16.46 15.22 -5.21
N SER A 142 -16.93 15.45 -6.43
CA SER A 142 -17.85 16.54 -6.75
C SER A 142 -19.20 16.36 -6.05
N LEU A 143 -19.73 15.14 -6.05
CA LEU A 143 -20.96 14.80 -5.33
C LEU A 143 -20.76 14.95 -3.82
N VAL A 144 -19.63 14.51 -3.28
CA VAL A 144 -19.30 14.71 -1.86
C VAL A 144 -19.21 16.19 -1.50
N ALA A 145 -18.56 17.02 -2.33
CA ALA A 145 -18.46 18.45 -2.12
C ALA A 145 -19.85 19.13 -2.18
N LEU A 146 -20.69 18.74 -3.14
CA LEU A 146 -22.07 19.22 -3.26
C LEU A 146 -22.93 18.85 -2.04
N MET A 147 -22.84 17.61 -1.57
CA MET A 147 -23.53 17.15 -0.36
C MET A 147 -23.02 17.90 0.88
N GLY A 148 -21.71 18.16 0.97
CA GLY A 148 -21.11 18.95 2.05
C GLY A 148 -21.60 20.40 2.06
N ALA A 149 -21.69 21.04 0.91
CA ALA A 149 -22.26 22.39 0.78
C ALA A 149 -23.75 22.42 1.16
N GLY A 150 -24.52 21.42 0.73
CA GLY A 150 -25.92 21.25 1.15
C GLY A 150 -26.07 21.06 2.66
N LEU A 151 -25.19 20.27 3.29
CA LEU A 151 -25.18 20.09 4.74
C LEU A 151 -24.86 21.40 5.48
N SER A 152 -23.88 22.16 4.98
CA SER A 152 -23.53 23.50 5.49
C SER A 152 -24.71 24.47 5.40
N TYR A 153 -25.45 24.46 4.28
CA TYR A 153 -26.68 25.24 4.12
C TYR A 153 -27.74 24.88 5.17
N VAL A 154 -27.99 23.58 5.38
CA VAL A 154 -28.97 23.10 6.35
C VAL A 154 -28.58 23.49 7.78
N ILE A 155 -27.29 23.45 8.13
CA ILE A 155 -26.78 23.91 9.43
C ILE A 155 -27.00 25.42 9.60
N ASN A 156 -26.72 26.22 8.57
CA ASN A 156 -26.97 27.67 8.65
C ASN A 156 -28.46 28.00 8.76
N LEU A 157 -29.34 27.24 8.09
CA LEU A 157 -30.79 27.39 8.21
C LEU A 157 -31.29 27.09 9.64
N TYR A 158 -30.70 26.09 10.30
CA TYR A 158 -31.00 25.80 11.71
C TYR A 158 -30.63 26.97 12.63
N ASN A 159 -29.48 27.59 12.38
CA ASN A 159 -29.00 28.73 13.17
C ASN A 159 -29.84 30.01 12.96
N ALA A 160 -30.65 30.09 11.90
CA ALA A 160 -31.40 31.29 11.53
C ALA A 160 -32.74 31.49 12.28
N GLY A 161 -33.24 30.50 13.03
CA GLY A 161 -34.40 30.70 13.92
C GLY A 161 -35.32 29.49 14.11
N ALA A 162 -36.41 29.69 14.87
CA ALA A 162 -37.30 28.63 15.35
C ALA A 162 -37.97 27.81 14.23
N THR A 163 -38.35 28.45 13.12
CA THR A 163 -38.95 27.78 11.96
C THR A 163 -37.97 26.82 11.27
N GLY A 164 -36.66 27.11 11.33
CA GLY A 164 -35.61 26.26 10.77
C GLY A 164 -35.45 24.94 11.53
N SER A 165 -35.73 24.90 12.83
CA SER A 165 -35.45 23.71 13.67
C SER A 165 -36.34 22.50 13.36
N MET A 166 -37.62 22.72 13.02
CA MET A 166 -38.54 21.63 12.70
C MET A 166 -38.25 20.98 11.34
N ILE A 167 -37.85 21.79 10.36
CA ILE A 167 -37.46 21.30 9.02
C ILE A 167 -36.06 20.68 9.06
N PHE A 168 -35.17 21.21 9.91
CA PHE A 168 -33.79 20.78 10.05
C PHE A 168 -33.68 19.27 10.27
N PHE A 169 -34.39 18.69 11.24
CA PHE A 169 -34.15 17.29 11.59
C PHE A 169 -34.39 16.32 10.42
N ARG A 170 -35.49 16.52 9.66
CA ARG A 170 -35.81 15.65 8.51
C ARG A 170 -34.84 15.85 7.35
N VAL A 171 -34.56 17.11 6.99
CA VAL A 171 -33.68 17.44 5.87
C VAL A 171 -32.23 17.07 6.18
N PHE A 172 -31.75 17.38 7.38
CA PHE A 172 -30.41 17.04 7.85
C PHE A 172 -30.14 15.53 7.79
N ILE A 173 -31.07 14.70 8.27
CA ILE A 173 -30.90 13.24 8.22
C ILE A 173 -30.79 12.74 6.77
N LEU A 174 -31.60 13.26 5.84
CA LEU A 174 -31.52 12.88 4.43
C LEU A 174 -30.19 13.28 3.80
N PHE A 175 -29.73 14.52 4.02
CA PHE A 175 -28.44 15.00 3.51
C PHE A 175 -27.26 14.26 4.13
N MET A 176 -27.29 14.00 5.45
CA MET A 176 -26.25 13.25 6.13
C MET A 176 -26.15 11.81 5.61
N LYS A 177 -27.29 11.13 5.38
CA LYS A 177 -27.32 9.80 4.76
C LYS A 177 -26.71 9.81 3.36
N GLY A 178 -27.09 10.79 2.53
CA GLY A 178 -26.52 10.98 1.20
C GLY A 178 -25.01 11.23 1.26
N PHE A 179 -24.58 12.14 2.12
CA PHE A 179 -23.17 12.47 2.33
C PHE A 179 -22.35 11.24 2.73
N VAL A 180 -22.80 10.49 3.73
CA VAL A 180 -22.13 9.27 4.20
C VAL A 180 -22.07 8.23 3.07
N LEU A 181 -23.17 7.98 2.36
CA LEU A 181 -23.21 7.03 1.26
C LEU A 181 -22.23 7.40 0.13
N PHE A 182 -22.25 8.65 -0.32
CA PHE A 182 -21.35 9.11 -1.38
C PHE A 182 -19.89 9.18 -0.93
N PHE A 183 -19.64 9.52 0.33
CA PHE A 183 -18.31 9.52 0.93
C PHE A 183 -17.72 8.11 0.99
N PHE A 184 -18.47 7.13 1.49
CA PHE A 184 -18.01 5.73 1.54
C PHE A 184 -17.86 5.13 0.14
N TRP A 185 -18.81 5.38 -0.76
CA TRP A 185 -18.74 4.91 -2.14
C TRP A 185 -17.50 5.46 -2.84
N THR A 186 -17.34 6.79 -2.86
CA THR A 186 -16.19 7.45 -3.48
C THR A 186 -14.88 7.07 -2.79
N GLY A 187 -14.89 7.03 -1.46
CA GLY A 187 -13.75 6.64 -0.63
C GLY A 187 -13.24 5.24 -0.91
N THR A 188 -14.15 4.28 -1.10
CA THR A 188 -13.83 2.88 -1.45
C THR A 188 -13.00 2.80 -2.73
N TYR A 189 -13.43 3.49 -3.78
CA TYR A 189 -12.63 3.57 -4.99
C TYR A 189 -11.34 4.37 -4.75
N ALA A 190 -11.42 5.54 -4.12
CA ALA A 190 -10.29 6.42 -3.85
C ALA A 190 -9.13 5.71 -3.14
N GLY A 191 -9.43 4.99 -2.05
CA GLY A 191 -8.43 4.26 -1.26
C GLY A 191 -7.69 3.20 -2.06
N GLY A 192 -8.41 2.39 -2.84
CA GLY A 192 -7.83 1.33 -3.66
C GLY A 192 -6.85 1.87 -4.71
N PHE A 193 -7.27 2.82 -5.53
CA PHE A 193 -6.36 3.37 -6.54
C PHE A 193 -5.24 4.24 -5.93
N PHE A 194 -5.48 4.89 -4.78
CA PHE A 194 -4.45 5.66 -4.07
C PHE A 194 -3.31 4.76 -3.59
N LEU A 195 -3.61 3.63 -2.93
CA LEU A 195 -2.57 2.68 -2.50
C LEU A 195 -1.88 2.02 -3.70
N ALA A 196 -2.64 1.57 -4.71
CA ALA A 196 -2.04 1.00 -5.92
C ALA A 196 -1.05 1.99 -6.58
N THR A 197 -1.41 3.28 -6.63
CA THR A 197 -0.52 4.34 -7.13
C THR A 197 0.76 4.44 -6.30
N ILE A 198 0.67 4.37 -4.97
CA ILE A 198 1.84 4.42 -4.08
C ILE A 198 2.73 3.20 -4.30
N GLU A 199 2.15 1.99 -4.26
CA GLU A 199 2.87 0.72 -4.33
C GLU A 199 3.59 0.54 -5.67
N ASP A 200 2.91 0.77 -6.79
CA ASP A 200 3.53 0.67 -8.12
C ASP A 200 4.64 1.71 -8.30
N THR A 201 4.39 2.93 -7.83
CA THR A 201 5.38 4.00 -7.95
C THR A 201 6.58 3.75 -7.04
N ALA A 202 6.36 3.14 -5.86
CA ALA A 202 7.42 2.68 -4.97
C ALA A 202 8.22 1.52 -5.56
N GLY A 203 7.58 0.66 -6.36
CA GLY A 203 8.24 -0.37 -7.17
C GLY A 203 9.10 0.20 -8.31
N GLY A 204 8.92 1.47 -8.64
CA GLY A 204 9.59 2.15 -9.76
C GLY A 204 8.89 1.93 -11.10
N ASN A 205 7.64 1.44 -11.09
CA ASN A 205 6.86 1.24 -12.30
C ASN A 205 6.39 2.60 -12.87
N PRO A 206 6.57 2.86 -14.17
CA PRO A 206 6.14 4.12 -14.78
C PRO A 206 4.61 4.15 -14.98
N LYS A 207 3.99 2.99 -15.20
CA LYS A 207 2.55 2.81 -15.32
C LYS A 207 2.04 2.18 -14.02
N VAL A 208 0.85 2.58 -13.61
CA VAL A 208 0.14 1.98 -12.48
C VAL A 208 -0.81 0.94 -13.05
N ASP A 209 -0.72 -0.28 -12.57
CA ASP A 209 -1.64 -1.35 -12.89
C ASP A 209 -2.83 -1.23 -11.95
N TRP A 210 -4.00 -0.95 -12.51
CA TRP A 210 -5.17 -0.66 -11.72
C TRP A 210 -5.80 -1.94 -11.16
N PRO A 211 -6.12 -1.98 -9.86
CA PRO A 211 -6.68 -3.18 -9.26
C PRO A 211 -8.10 -3.46 -9.79
N ASP A 212 -8.29 -4.64 -10.38
CA ASP A 212 -9.59 -5.21 -10.70
C ASP A 212 -10.24 -5.93 -9.50
N ASP A 213 -9.81 -5.56 -8.29
CA ASP A 213 -10.27 -6.12 -7.02
C ASP A 213 -11.78 -5.93 -6.82
N SER A 214 -12.34 -6.83 -6.01
CA SER A 214 -13.72 -6.75 -5.57
C SER A 214 -14.00 -5.45 -4.80
N ILE A 215 -15.25 -4.98 -4.82
CA ILE A 215 -15.66 -3.78 -4.07
C ILE A 215 -15.37 -3.94 -2.57
N TRP A 216 -15.47 -5.17 -2.04
CA TRP A 216 -15.19 -5.47 -0.64
C TRP A 216 -13.72 -5.29 -0.27
N GLU A 217 -12.79 -5.73 -1.10
CA GLU A 217 -11.35 -5.53 -0.86
C GLU A 217 -11.00 -4.04 -0.93
N LYS A 218 -11.53 -3.32 -1.93
CA LYS A 218 -11.38 -1.86 -2.03
C LYS A 218 -11.93 -1.14 -0.80
N PHE A 219 -13.03 -1.62 -0.25
CA PHE A 219 -13.65 -1.05 0.96
C PHE A 219 -12.77 -1.24 2.19
N LEU A 220 -12.19 -2.43 2.39
CA LEU A 220 -11.25 -2.70 3.47
C LEU A 220 -9.97 -1.87 3.32
N THR A 221 -9.49 -1.70 2.09
CA THR A 221 -8.36 -0.82 1.78
C THR A 221 -8.66 0.64 2.12
N PHE A 222 -9.87 1.12 1.81
CA PHE A 222 -10.31 2.45 2.22
C PHE A 222 -10.37 2.59 3.74
N LEU A 223 -10.99 1.63 4.45
CA LEU A 223 -11.03 1.63 5.91
C LEU A 223 -9.63 1.62 6.52
N TYR A 224 -8.70 0.88 5.94
CA TYR A 224 -7.30 0.86 6.35
C TYR A 224 -6.63 2.25 6.20
N VAL A 225 -6.80 2.92 5.07
CA VAL A 225 -6.26 4.27 4.86
C VAL A 225 -6.92 5.28 5.81
N CYS A 226 -8.24 5.21 6.00
CA CYS A 226 -8.96 6.05 6.96
C CYS A 226 -8.50 5.80 8.40
N TRP A 227 -8.28 4.55 8.78
CA TRP A 227 -7.74 4.18 10.09
C TRP A 227 -6.38 4.82 10.32
N ILE A 228 -5.45 4.66 9.37
CA ILE A 228 -4.11 5.28 9.43
C ILE A 228 -4.23 6.80 9.55
N PHE A 229 -5.11 7.41 8.75
CA PHE A 229 -5.36 8.84 8.78
C PHE A 229 -5.83 9.31 10.15
N LEU A 230 -6.85 8.67 10.71
CA LEU A 230 -7.40 9.01 12.03
C LEU A 230 -6.37 8.84 13.14
N VAL A 231 -5.62 7.73 13.12
CA VAL A 231 -4.57 7.48 14.10
C VAL A 231 -3.44 8.51 14.01
N SER A 232 -3.08 8.93 12.79
CA SER A 232 -2.07 9.98 12.59
C SER A 232 -2.51 11.35 13.11
N ALA A 233 -3.82 11.59 13.28
CA ALA A 233 -4.35 12.83 13.83
C ALA A 233 -4.29 12.89 15.36
N ILE A 234 -4.26 11.74 16.05
CA ILE A 234 -4.31 11.66 17.51
C ILE A 234 -3.17 12.46 18.18
N PRO A 235 -1.88 12.31 17.80
CA PRO A 235 -0.79 13.00 18.49
C PRO A 235 -0.91 14.53 18.41
N LEU A 236 -1.33 15.05 17.25
CA LEU A 236 -1.50 16.49 17.07
C LEU A 236 -2.79 17.00 17.72
N GLY A 237 -3.85 16.19 17.76
CA GLY A 237 -5.06 16.51 18.52
C GLY A 237 -4.79 16.64 20.02
N ILE A 238 -3.98 15.74 20.59
CA ILE A 238 -3.54 15.81 21.99
C ILE A 238 -2.67 17.06 22.22
N ALA A 239 -1.69 17.30 21.35
CA ALA A 239 -0.79 18.46 21.46
C ALA A 239 -1.53 19.80 21.33
N ALA A 240 -2.61 19.86 20.54
CA ALA A 240 -3.42 21.06 20.36
C ALA A 240 -4.48 21.27 21.47
N SER A 241 -4.70 20.31 22.37
CA SER A 241 -5.71 20.40 23.44
C SER A 241 -5.59 21.63 24.35
N PRO A 242 -4.39 22.13 24.73
CA PRO A 242 -4.29 23.32 25.58
C PRO A 242 -4.72 24.61 24.88
N LEU A 243 -4.75 24.61 23.53
CA LEU A 243 -5.11 25.78 22.71
C LEU A 243 -6.63 25.85 22.43
N LYS A 244 -7.45 24.96 23.00
CA LYS A 244 -8.91 24.96 22.86
C LYS A 244 -9.56 26.33 23.12
N PRO A 245 -9.25 27.03 24.23
CA PRO A 245 -10.03 28.20 24.63
C PRO A 245 -9.83 29.39 23.70
N SER A 246 -8.67 29.48 23.04
CA SER A 246 -8.29 30.63 22.21
C SER A 246 -8.74 30.52 20.76
N LEU A 247 -8.87 29.30 20.22
CA LEU A 247 -9.13 29.09 18.80
C LEU A 247 -10.62 29.04 18.43
N GLY A 248 -11.54 28.89 19.37
CA GLY A 248 -13.00 28.92 19.14
C GLY A 248 -13.57 27.81 18.24
N PHE A 249 -12.71 27.04 17.54
CA PHE A 249 -13.05 25.95 16.65
C PHE A 249 -12.84 24.58 17.30
N ASN A 250 -13.45 23.54 16.72
CA ASN A 250 -13.18 22.15 17.07
C ASN A 250 -11.69 21.84 16.84
N ILE A 251 -10.89 21.77 17.91
CA ILE A 251 -9.45 21.45 17.89
C ILE A 251 -9.14 20.28 16.96
N PHE A 252 -10.00 19.27 16.99
CA PHE A 252 -9.84 18.07 16.17
C PHE A 252 -9.77 18.40 14.68
N ALA A 253 -10.64 19.28 14.17
CA ALA A 253 -10.65 19.67 12.76
C ALA A 253 -9.35 20.39 12.36
N TRP A 254 -8.84 21.28 13.21
CA TRP A 254 -7.57 21.97 12.96
C TRP A 254 -6.38 21.04 13.03
N SER A 255 -6.42 19.99 13.86
CA SER A 255 -5.34 19.01 13.97
C SER A 255 -5.22 18.10 12.73
N LEU A 256 -6.31 17.94 11.96
CA LEU A 256 -6.31 17.11 10.74
C LEU A 256 -5.37 17.67 9.67
N VAL A 257 -5.33 18.99 9.47
CA VAL A 257 -4.51 19.64 8.44
C VAL A 257 -3.01 19.37 8.64
N PRO A 258 -2.38 19.72 9.78
CA PRO A 258 -0.97 19.45 10.00
C PRO A 258 -0.70 17.94 10.12
N SER A 259 -1.67 17.14 10.58
CA SER A 259 -1.53 15.68 10.63
C SER A 259 -1.37 15.10 9.22
N THR A 260 -2.21 15.54 8.29
CA THR A 260 -2.17 15.12 6.88
C THR A 260 -0.83 15.41 6.23
N ILE A 261 -0.20 16.55 6.58
CA ILE A 261 1.08 16.97 6.00
C ILE A 261 2.27 16.27 6.66
N ILE A 262 2.27 16.18 8.00
CA ILE A 262 3.46 15.81 8.77
C ILE A 262 3.44 14.34 9.17
N VAL A 263 2.40 13.91 9.87
CA VAL A 263 2.38 12.60 10.55
C VAL A 263 1.90 11.50 9.60
N PHE A 264 0.87 11.79 8.81
CA PHE A 264 0.24 10.81 7.92
C PHE A 264 1.22 10.15 6.93
N PRO A 265 2.09 10.87 6.18
CA PRO A 265 3.05 10.22 5.28
C PRO A 265 3.95 9.20 5.97
N ILE A 266 4.43 9.54 7.17
CA ILE A 266 5.37 8.71 7.93
C ILE A 266 4.69 7.44 8.43
N VAL A 267 3.49 7.59 9.00
CA VAL A 267 2.70 6.45 9.51
C VAL A 267 2.27 5.55 8.35
N LEU A 268 1.82 6.13 7.23
CA LEU A 268 1.42 5.36 6.05
C LEU A 268 2.59 4.56 5.46
N MET A 269 3.77 5.18 5.26
CA MET A 269 4.95 4.46 4.77
C MET A 269 5.42 3.37 5.75
N SER A 270 5.31 3.63 7.06
CA SER A 270 5.63 2.64 8.10
C SER A 270 4.69 1.44 8.05
N ALA A 271 3.38 1.69 7.90
CA ALA A 271 2.36 0.66 7.85
C ALA A 271 2.49 -0.21 6.58
N LEU A 272 2.75 0.41 5.42
CA LEU A 272 3.01 -0.29 4.16
C LEU A 272 4.28 -1.16 4.24
N SER A 273 5.35 -0.66 4.86
CA SER A 273 6.59 -1.43 5.03
C SER A 273 6.44 -2.66 5.93
N ASN A 274 5.47 -2.64 6.87
CA ASN A 274 5.24 -3.73 7.82
C ASN A 274 4.14 -4.70 7.35
N ASN A 275 3.41 -4.36 6.29
CA ASN A 275 2.21 -5.08 5.85
C ASN A 275 1.26 -5.43 7.01
N SER A 276 1.06 -4.47 7.94
CA SER A 276 0.27 -4.70 9.15
C SER A 276 -0.60 -3.49 9.49
N TRP A 277 -1.78 -3.73 10.04
CA TRP A 277 -2.71 -2.69 10.47
C TRP A 277 -2.30 -2.00 11.79
N GLY A 278 -1.55 -2.69 12.65
CA GLY A 278 -1.25 -2.25 14.01
C GLY A 278 0.16 -1.68 14.21
N LEU A 279 1.16 -2.06 13.40
CA LEU A 279 2.51 -1.49 13.52
C LEU A 279 2.61 -0.18 12.75
N LEU A 280 2.10 0.86 13.39
CA LEU A 280 2.08 2.25 12.90
C LEU A 280 3.48 2.85 12.77
N TRP A 281 4.48 2.29 13.47
CA TRP A 281 5.82 2.84 13.54
C TRP A 281 6.86 1.80 13.14
N ASN A 282 7.56 2.06 12.04
CA ASN A 282 8.74 1.30 11.65
C ASN A 282 9.99 2.17 11.83
N TRP A 283 10.80 1.82 12.83
CA TRP A 283 12.02 2.56 13.15
C TRP A 283 13.02 2.63 11.98
N GLU A 284 13.05 1.59 11.14
CA GLU A 284 13.97 1.53 10.00
C GLU A 284 13.58 2.53 8.90
N VAL A 285 12.27 2.63 8.60
CA VAL A 285 11.74 3.61 7.64
C VAL A 285 12.02 5.02 8.12
N LEU A 286 11.74 5.30 9.40
CA LEU A 286 11.97 6.60 9.99
C LEU A 286 13.46 6.97 10.00
N ARG A 287 14.35 6.03 10.36
CA ARG A 287 15.80 6.24 10.35
C ARG A 287 16.27 6.63 8.95
N HIS A 288 15.84 5.91 7.92
CA HIS A 288 16.22 6.25 6.54
C HIS A 288 15.68 7.61 6.09
N LEU A 289 14.47 7.97 6.52
CA LEU A 289 13.88 9.27 6.22
C LEU A 289 14.64 10.42 6.92
N LEU A 290 15.04 10.22 8.18
CA LEU A 290 15.81 11.18 8.97
C LEU A 290 17.25 11.37 8.47
N VAL A 291 17.86 10.33 7.90
CA VAL A 291 19.19 10.43 7.25
C VAL A 291 19.15 11.30 5.99
N ARG A 292 17.96 11.50 5.39
CA ARG A 292 17.77 12.30 4.17
C ARG A 292 16.75 13.43 4.41
N PRO A 293 17.07 14.43 5.27
CA PRO A 293 16.12 15.46 5.68
C PRO A 293 15.64 16.33 4.50
N HIS A 294 16.43 16.45 3.43
CA HIS A 294 16.05 17.16 2.21
C HIS A 294 14.85 16.52 1.49
N VAL A 295 14.76 15.19 1.46
CA VAL A 295 13.62 14.47 0.86
C VAL A 295 12.37 14.70 1.70
N LEU A 296 12.52 14.68 3.02
CA LEU A 296 11.44 14.92 3.97
C LEU A 296 10.90 16.35 3.87
N LEU A 297 11.80 17.34 3.82
CA LEU A 297 11.43 18.75 3.63
C LEU A 297 10.68 18.96 2.31
N LEU A 298 11.18 18.38 1.22
CA LEU A 298 10.51 18.47 -0.08
C LEU A 298 9.12 17.83 -0.04
N LEU A 299 8.99 16.65 0.58
CA LEU A 299 7.70 15.99 0.77
C LEU A 299 6.72 16.92 1.49
N TYR A 300 7.10 17.54 2.60
CA TYR A 300 6.22 18.43 3.35
C TYR A 300 5.82 19.68 2.56
N VAL A 301 6.77 20.32 1.87
CA VAL A 301 6.48 21.49 1.03
C VAL A 301 5.48 21.12 -0.07
N MET A 302 5.69 19.99 -0.75
CA MET A 302 4.80 19.56 -1.84
C MET A 302 3.43 19.10 -1.32
N SER A 303 3.38 18.40 -0.19
CA SER A 303 2.11 18.05 0.47
C SER A 303 1.32 19.31 0.85
N ALA A 304 1.98 20.34 1.40
CA ALA A 304 1.34 21.60 1.74
C ALA A 304 0.83 22.34 0.49
N LEU A 305 1.62 22.37 -0.59
CA LEU A 305 1.23 22.98 -1.87
C LEU A 305 0.05 22.25 -2.54
N LEU A 306 -0.06 20.93 -2.39
CA LEU A 306 -1.20 20.15 -2.90
C LEU A 306 -2.44 20.32 -2.02
N LEU A 307 -2.26 20.42 -0.70
CA LEU A 307 -3.36 20.57 0.24
C LEU A 307 -3.96 21.98 0.24
N ALA A 308 -3.15 23.02 0.04
CA ALA A 308 -3.59 24.41 0.01
C ALA A 308 -4.76 24.68 -0.96
N PRO A 309 -4.69 24.33 -2.27
CA PRO A 309 -5.82 24.52 -3.18
C PRO A 309 -7.01 23.63 -2.82
N CYS A 310 -6.79 22.44 -2.28
CA CYS A 310 -7.89 21.57 -1.82
C CYS A 310 -8.68 22.22 -0.69
N LEU A 311 -7.98 22.80 0.30
CA LEU A 311 -8.60 23.50 1.43
C LEU A 311 -9.25 24.80 0.98
N ALA A 312 -8.60 25.59 0.12
CA ALA A 312 -9.15 26.83 -0.40
C ALA A 312 -10.45 26.58 -1.19
N LEU A 313 -10.44 25.64 -2.15
CA LEU A 313 -11.64 25.29 -2.92
C LEU A 313 -12.71 24.65 -2.05
N GLY A 314 -12.33 23.80 -1.10
CA GLY A 314 -13.26 23.22 -0.13
C GLY A 314 -13.94 24.28 0.72
N TYR A 315 -13.17 25.24 1.24
CA TYR A 315 -13.69 26.37 2.00
C TYR A 315 -14.64 27.22 1.16
N LEU A 316 -14.24 27.64 -0.04
CA LEU A 316 -15.09 28.42 -0.94
C LEU A 316 -16.39 27.68 -1.30
N THR A 317 -16.31 26.38 -1.56
CA THR A 317 -17.49 25.57 -1.95
C THR A 317 -18.44 25.34 -0.76
N ILE A 318 -17.91 25.06 0.44
CA ILE A 318 -18.70 24.60 1.59
C ILE A 318 -19.10 25.77 2.52
N ALA A 319 -18.21 26.73 2.76
CA ALA A 319 -18.48 27.88 3.62
C ALA A 319 -19.23 28.99 2.85
N GLU A 320 -18.88 29.23 1.59
CA GLU A 320 -19.49 30.28 0.73
C GLU A 320 -20.44 29.70 -0.32
N TYR A 321 -21.20 28.67 0.07
CA TYR A 321 -22.08 27.92 -0.83
C TYR A 321 -23.12 28.81 -1.56
N SER A 322 -23.49 29.97 -1.03
CA SER A 322 -24.51 30.86 -1.64
C SER A 322 -24.05 31.43 -2.98
N HIS A 323 -22.75 31.59 -3.18
CA HIS A 323 -22.19 32.19 -4.38
C HIS A 323 -21.42 31.16 -5.21
N PHE A 324 -20.76 30.18 -4.56
CA PHE A 324 -19.83 29.28 -5.24
C PHE A 324 -20.30 27.83 -5.34
N LEU A 325 -21.60 27.54 -5.21
CA LEU A 325 -22.11 26.16 -5.36
C LEU A 325 -21.76 25.55 -6.73
N PHE A 326 -21.74 26.38 -7.78
CA PHE A 326 -21.35 25.94 -9.14
C PHE A 326 -19.89 25.49 -9.25
N LEU A 327 -19.06 25.78 -8.24
CA LEU A 327 -17.66 25.38 -8.17
C LEU A 327 -17.48 23.92 -7.70
N ALA A 328 -18.53 23.27 -7.19
CA ALA A 328 -18.46 21.91 -6.64
C ALA A 328 -17.88 20.87 -7.63
N PRO A 329 -18.24 20.85 -8.93
CA PRO A 329 -17.59 19.98 -9.90
C PRO A 329 -16.08 20.22 -9.99
N LEU A 330 -15.68 21.49 -10.11
CA LEU A 330 -14.27 21.86 -10.20
C LEU A 330 -13.50 21.39 -8.94
N THR A 331 -14.07 21.62 -7.76
CA THR A 331 -13.51 21.18 -6.48
C THR A 331 -13.26 19.68 -6.46
N GLY A 332 -14.23 18.87 -6.91
CA GLY A 332 -14.07 17.41 -6.98
C GLY A 332 -12.95 16.96 -7.91
N PHE A 333 -12.86 17.55 -9.12
CA PHE A 333 -11.79 17.22 -10.08
C PHE A 333 -10.39 17.68 -9.61
N VAL A 334 -10.30 18.80 -8.91
CA VAL A 334 -9.03 19.27 -8.32
C VAL A 334 -8.61 18.38 -7.15
N TRP A 335 -9.53 18.01 -6.25
CA TRP A 335 -9.24 17.07 -5.17
C TRP A 335 -8.77 15.72 -5.71
N SER A 336 -9.44 15.20 -6.73
CA SER A 336 -9.06 13.97 -7.44
C SER A 336 -7.63 14.03 -7.98
N ALA A 337 -7.30 15.12 -8.69
CA ALA A 337 -5.94 15.32 -9.21
C ALA A 337 -4.91 15.40 -8.09
N CYS A 338 -5.17 16.19 -7.04
CA CYS A 338 -4.27 16.31 -5.90
C CYS A 338 -4.04 14.98 -5.18
N LEU A 339 -5.07 14.15 -5.00
CA LEU A 339 -4.94 12.83 -4.38
C LEU A 339 -4.06 11.88 -5.20
N LEU A 340 -4.23 11.84 -6.53
CA LEU A 340 -3.40 11.02 -7.42
C LEU A 340 -1.94 11.51 -7.45
N ILE A 341 -1.72 12.82 -7.54
CA ILE A 341 -0.37 13.41 -7.47
C ILE A 341 0.28 13.11 -6.13
N TYR A 342 -0.50 13.19 -5.04
CA TYR A 342 -0.01 12.92 -3.70
C TYR A 342 0.40 11.44 -3.51
N GLY A 343 -0.42 10.50 -3.99
CA GLY A 343 -0.06 9.08 -3.96
C GLY A 343 1.20 8.79 -4.78
N ARG A 344 1.33 9.40 -5.96
CA ARG A 344 2.51 9.32 -6.81
C ARG A 344 3.76 9.87 -6.10
N LEU A 345 3.64 11.02 -5.44
CA LEU A 345 4.71 11.66 -4.67
C LEU A 345 5.19 10.75 -3.52
N LEU A 346 4.26 10.20 -2.74
CA LEU A 346 4.58 9.28 -1.65
C LEU A 346 5.30 8.02 -2.14
N GLY A 347 4.83 7.43 -3.24
CA GLY A 347 5.51 6.29 -3.86
C GLY A 347 6.94 6.63 -4.32
N ARG A 348 7.17 7.83 -4.89
CA ARG A 348 8.53 8.27 -5.26
C ARG A 348 9.43 8.47 -4.06
N VAL A 349 8.91 9.01 -2.96
CA VAL A 349 9.66 9.12 -1.70
C VAL A 349 10.04 7.73 -1.19
N ALA A 350 9.09 6.79 -1.15
CA ALA A 350 9.34 5.41 -0.74
C ALA A 350 10.43 4.75 -1.62
N TRP A 351 10.37 4.95 -2.94
CA TRP A 351 11.39 4.45 -3.87
C TRP A 351 12.79 5.03 -3.63
N VAL A 352 12.89 6.32 -3.32
CA VAL A 352 14.16 6.97 -2.99
C VAL A 352 14.71 6.46 -1.64
N VAL A 353 13.85 6.37 -0.63
CA VAL A 353 14.20 5.94 0.74
C VAL A 353 14.70 4.50 0.76
N THR A 354 14.06 3.60 0.00
CA THR A 354 14.46 2.19 -0.12
C THR A 354 15.71 1.95 -0.98
N GLY A 355 16.32 3.02 -1.54
CA GLY A 355 17.49 2.90 -2.41
C GLY A 355 17.17 2.35 -3.81
N GLY A 356 15.90 2.30 -4.19
CA GLY A 356 15.46 1.85 -5.51
C GLY A 356 16.12 2.62 -6.66
N HIS A 357 16.41 3.92 -6.44
CA HIS A 357 17.16 4.76 -7.37
C HIS A 357 18.59 4.26 -7.63
N GLU A 358 19.33 3.87 -6.60
CA GLU A 358 20.71 3.39 -6.75
C GLU A 358 20.75 2.04 -7.47
N LEU A 359 19.78 1.17 -7.18
CA LEU A 359 19.62 -0.11 -7.88
C LEU A 359 19.32 0.09 -9.36
N ALA A 360 18.35 0.97 -9.69
CA ALA A 360 18.02 1.30 -11.07
C ALA A 360 19.22 1.91 -11.83
N GLN A 361 20.00 2.78 -11.18
CA GLN A 361 21.23 3.32 -11.78
C GLN A 361 22.31 2.26 -12.01
N ARG A 362 22.49 1.30 -11.09
CA ARG A 362 23.44 0.21 -11.24
C ARG A 362 23.06 -0.73 -12.39
N GLU A 363 21.76 -0.98 -12.57
CA GLU A 363 21.24 -1.79 -13.68
C GLU A 363 21.33 -1.08 -15.03
N ALA A 364 21.16 0.26 -15.05
CA ALA A 364 21.27 1.07 -16.26
C ALA A 364 22.71 1.25 -16.75
N ARG A 365 23.73 1.10 -15.88
CA ARG A 365 25.13 1.19 -16.29
C ARG A 365 25.43 0.04 -17.27
N PRO A 366 25.79 0.34 -18.55
CA PRO A 366 26.11 -0.70 -19.50
C PRO A 366 27.24 -1.54 -18.92
N ARG A 367 27.05 -2.86 -18.83
CA ARG A 367 28.12 -3.78 -18.40
C ARG A 367 29.30 -3.51 -19.32
N ARG A 368 30.30 -2.75 -18.83
CA ARG A 368 31.52 -2.45 -19.56
C ARG A 368 32.04 -3.80 -20.02
N LYS A 369 31.94 -4.09 -21.33
CA LYS A 369 32.47 -5.33 -21.91
C LYS A 369 33.91 -5.39 -21.44
N ARG A 370 34.22 -6.29 -20.50
CA ARG A 370 35.58 -6.60 -20.11
C ARG A 370 36.23 -7.06 -21.42
N ARG A 371 36.95 -6.15 -22.08
CA ARG A 371 37.82 -6.47 -23.20
C ARG A 371 38.79 -7.50 -22.63
N ARG A 372 38.65 -8.74 -23.09
CA ARG A 372 39.62 -9.80 -22.85
C ARG A 372 40.82 -9.54 -23.74
#